data_AF-A0A7X3YST4-F1
#
_entry.id   AF-A0A7X3YST4-F1
#
_cell.length_a   1.000
_cell.length_b   1.000
_cell.length_c   1.000
_cell.angle_alpha   90.00
_cell.angle_beta   90.00
_cell.angle_gamma   90.00
#
_symmetry.space_group_name_H-M   'P 1'
#
loop_
_entity.id
_entity.type
_entity.pdbx_description
1 polymer ?
#
loop_
_entity_poly.entity_id
_entity_poly.type
_entity_poly.pdbx_seq_one_letter_code
_entity_poly.pdbx_strand_id
1 'polypeptide(L)'
;YKQPAMRAEIEQIRGVETSSVLRTLLDQKLIRIVGRKDIPGRPILYGTSKTFLQKFGLRDLRDLPPLRDFAALGQGENPELFAEDVDGSQQAGAEPVVEEPARAYPEPVTT
;
A
#
# COMPACT_ATOMS: atom_id res chain seq x y z
N TYR A 1 0.58 13.98 -9.45
CA TYR A 1 1.26 15.30 -9.49
C TYR A 1 2.59 15.28 -10.25
N LYS A 2 3.60 14.49 -9.87
CA LYS A 2 4.94 14.51 -10.50
C LYS A 2 5.12 13.54 -11.69
N GLN A 3 4.07 13.26 -12.44
CA GLN A 3 4.17 12.32 -13.56
C GLN A 3 4.68 13.01 -14.84
N PRO A 4 5.43 12.31 -15.71
CA PRO A 4 5.93 10.93 -15.56
C PRO A 4 7.10 10.83 -14.55
N ALA A 5 7.10 9.80 -13.70
CA ALA A 5 8.10 9.61 -12.64
C ALA A 5 8.81 8.25 -12.72
N MET A 6 10.08 8.21 -12.37
CA MET A 6 10.87 6.97 -12.23
C MET A 6 10.72 6.37 -10.83
N ARG A 7 10.92 5.05 -10.71
CA ARG A 7 10.94 4.35 -9.41
C ARG A 7 11.88 5.04 -8.41
N ALA A 8 13.10 5.35 -8.84
CA ALA A 8 14.11 6.01 -7.99
C ALA A 8 13.68 7.39 -7.50
N GLU A 9 12.97 8.18 -8.32
CA GLU A 9 12.46 9.51 -7.90
C GLU A 9 11.36 9.37 -6.84
N ILE A 10 10.54 8.33 -6.95
CA ILE A 10 9.48 8.04 -5.97
C ILE A 10 10.10 7.59 -4.65
N GLU A 11 11.08 6.70 -4.70
CA GLU A 11 11.85 6.24 -3.53
C GLU A 11 12.56 7.40 -2.84
N GLN A 12 13.19 8.31 -3.60
CA GLN A 12 13.84 9.49 -3.05
C GLN A 12 12.88 10.42 -2.31
N ILE A 13 11.65 10.58 -2.80
CA ILE A 13 10.63 11.42 -2.14
C ILE A 13 10.08 10.75 -0.88
N ARG A 14 9.86 9.43 -0.93
CA ARG A 14 9.25 8.68 0.19
C ARG A 14 10.27 8.25 1.25
N GLY A 15 11.56 8.20 0.91
CA GLY A 15 12.62 7.71 1.77
C GLY A 15 12.60 6.19 2.01
N VAL A 16 11.77 5.43 1.27
CA VAL A 16 11.59 3.99 1.44
C VAL A 16 11.46 3.24 0.11
N GLU A 17 11.77 1.95 0.15
CA GLU A 17 11.59 1.00 -0.96
C GLU A 17 10.13 1.00 -1.44
N THR A 18 9.91 1.11 -2.75
CA THR A 18 8.54 1.27 -3.31
C THR A 18 8.16 0.23 -4.37
N SER A 19 8.97 -0.81 -4.60
CA SER A 19 8.76 -1.78 -5.69
C SER A 19 7.50 -2.61 -5.49
N SER A 20 7.24 -3.07 -4.27
CA SER A 20 6.00 -3.83 -3.97
C SER A 20 4.76 -2.97 -4.20
N VAL A 21 4.78 -1.72 -3.72
CA VAL A 21 3.67 -0.77 -3.89
C VAL A 21 3.43 -0.46 -5.37
N LEU A 22 4.48 -0.21 -6.15
CA LEU A 22 4.36 0.03 -7.58
C LEU A 22 3.76 -1.19 -8.30
N ARG A 23 4.13 -2.41 -7.91
CA ARG A 23 3.56 -3.63 -8.47
C ARG A 23 2.07 -3.73 -8.17
N THR A 24 1.65 -3.50 -6.93
CA THR A 24 0.23 -3.50 -6.55
C THR A 24 -0.57 -2.43 -7.31
N LEU A 25 -0.03 -1.22 -7.46
CA LEU A 25 -0.69 -0.15 -8.20
C LEU A 25 -0.81 -0.43 -9.70
N LEU A 26 0.16 -1.13 -10.29
CA LEU A 26 0.09 -1.60 -11.68
C LEU A 26 -0.97 -2.68 -11.85
N ASP A 27 -1.03 -3.65 -10.93
CA ASP A 27 -1.98 -4.76 -10.94
C ASP A 27 -3.43 -4.25 -10.82
N GLN A 28 -3.66 -3.32 -9.90
CA GLN A 28 -4.94 -2.60 -9.75
C GLN A 28 -5.22 -1.61 -10.89
N LYS A 29 -4.34 -1.51 -11.89
CA LYS A 29 -4.43 -0.60 -13.04
C LYS A 29 -4.56 0.87 -12.65
N LEU A 30 -4.14 1.27 -11.45
CA LEU A 30 -4.15 2.68 -11.02
C LEU A 30 -3.02 3.47 -11.69
N ILE A 31 -1.89 2.81 -11.94
CA ILE A 31 -0.79 3.39 -12.70
C ILE A 31 -0.49 2.54 -13.93
N ARG A 32 0.23 3.13 -14.89
CA ARG A 32 0.67 2.50 -16.13
C ARG A 32 2.10 2.90 -16.48
N ILE A 33 2.72 2.12 -17.34
CA ILE A 33 3.99 2.47 -17.97
C ILE A 33 3.71 3.48 -19.08
N VAL A 34 4.33 4.66 -18.96
CA VAL A 34 4.22 5.74 -19.96
C VAL A 34 5.35 5.63 -20.98
N GLY A 35 6.50 5.08 -20.59
CA GLY A 35 7.65 4.89 -21.46
C GLY A 35 8.90 4.52 -20.69
N ARG A 36 10.06 4.76 -21.31
CA ARG A 36 11.37 4.64 -20.68
C ARG A 36 12.14 5.94 -20.89
N LYS A 37 12.92 6.35 -19.90
CA LYS A 37 13.75 7.56 -19.99
C LYS A 37 15.03 7.26 -20.77
N ASP A 38 15.47 8.18 -21.62
CA ASP A 38 16.69 8.03 -22.42
C ASP A 38 17.93 8.44 -21.63
N ILE A 39 18.22 7.68 -20.58
CA ILE A 39 19.41 7.82 -19.73
C ILE A 39 20.01 6.42 -19.50
N PRO A 40 21.27 6.30 -19.03
CA PRO A 40 21.86 5.01 -18.70
C PRO A 40 20.95 4.17 -17.78
N GLY A 41 20.76 2.90 -18.14
CA GLY A 41 19.82 1.99 -17.45
C GLY A 41 18.37 2.06 -17.94
N ARG A 42 18.03 3.03 -18.81
CA ARG A 42 16.71 3.20 -19.46
C ARG A 42 15.52 2.93 -18.52
N PRO A 43 15.44 3.62 -17.38
CA PRO A 43 14.46 3.32 -16.34
C PRO A 43 13.03 3.54 -16.84
N ILE A 44 12.11 2.76 -16.29
CA ILE A 44 10.68 2.81 -16.58
C ILE A 44 10.08 4.08 -16.00
N LEU A 45 9.23 4.75 -16.79
CA LEU A 45 8.45 5.90 -16.40
C LEU A 45 7.01 5.49 -16.12
N TYR A 46 6.53 5.87 -14.93
CA TYR A 46 5.18 5.60 -14.46
C TYR A 46 4.30 6.84 -14.54
N GLY A 47 3.01 6.63 -14.76
CA GLY A 47 1.98 7.66 -14.71
C GLY A 47 0.61 7.06 -14.41
N THR A 48 -0.38 7.90 -14.14
CA THR A 48 -1.76 7.48 -13.84
C THR A 48 -2.46 6.95 -15.08
N SER A 49 -3.37 6.02 -14.87
CA SER A 49 -4.22 5.45 -15.92
C SER A 49 -5.58 6.18 -16.02
N LYS A 50 -6.42 5.76 -16.97
CA LYS A 50 -7.84 6.18 -17.01
C LYS A 50 -8.65 5.57 -15.86
N THR A 51 -8.28 4.38 -15.40
CA THR A 51 -8.93 3.70 -14.26
C THR A 51 -8.72 4.49 -12.98
N PHE A 52 -7.55 5.12 -12.80
CA PHE A 52 -7.32 6.07 -11.71
C PHE A 52 -8.36 7.20 -11.75
N LEU A 53 -8.51 7.89 -12.88
CA LEU A 53 -9.47 8.99 -13.01
C LEU A 53 -10.89 8.55 -12.65
N GLN A 54 -11.32 7.40 -13.15
CA GLN A 54 -12.65 6.83 -12.83
C GLN A 54 -12.80 6.51 -11.34
N LYS A 55 -11.79 5.89 -10.71
CA LYS A 55 -11.85 5.51 -9.29
C LYS A 55 -11.90 6.72 -8.36
N PHE A 56 -11.27 7.82 -8.75
CA PHE A 56 -11.26 9.07 -7.99
C PHE A 56 -12.35 10.07 -8.43
N GLY A 57 -13.23 9.68 -9.36
CA GLY A 57 -14.32 10.55 -9.85
C GLY A 57 -13.84 11.79 -10.62
N LEU A 58 -12.63 11.75 -11.17
CA LEU A 58 -12.02 12.87 -11.89
C LEU A 58 -12.30 12.75 -13.38
N ARG A 59 -12.56 13.88 -14.05
CA ARG A 59 -12.66 13.92 -15.52
C ARG A 59 -11.28 14.05 -16.12
N ASP A 60 -10.46 14.91 -15.53
CA ASP A 60 -9.10 15.20 -15.96
C ASP A 60 -8.12 15.32 -14.80
N LEU A 61 -6.83 15.19 -15.11
CA LEU A 61 -5.75 15.38 -14.14
C LEU A 61 -5.64 16.83 -13.62
N ARG A 62 -6.28 17.77 -14.30
CA ARG A 62 -6.37 19.18 -13.90
C ARG A 62 -7.34 19.40 -12.75
N ASP A 63 -8.26 18.48 -12.54
CA ASP A 63 -9.25 18.53 -11.45
C ASP A 63 -8.65 18.10 -10.12
N LEU A 64 -7.38 17.66 -10.11
CA LEU A 64 -6.66 17.31 -8.90
C LEU A 64 -6.43 18.57 -8.04
N PRO A 65 -6.77 18.54 -6.74
CA PRO A 65 -6.52 19.66 -5.85
C PRO A 65 -5.01 19.98 -5.78
N PRO A 66 -4.62 21.24 -5.62
CA PRO A 66 -3.21 21.60 -5.60
C PRO A 66 -2.52 20.96 -4.39
N LEU A 67 -1.24 20.63 -4.54
CA LEU A 67 -0.44 19.95 -3.51
C LEU A 67 -0.43 20.69 -2.15
N ARG A 68 -0.62 22.02 -2.16
CA ARG A 68 -0.64 22.86 -0.96
C ARG A 68 -1.85 22.57 -0.07
N ASP A 69 -2.94 22.09 -0.63
CA ASP A 69 -4.19 21.83 0.09
C ASP A 69 -4.17 20.46 0.81
N PHE A 70 -3.27 19.56 0.44
CA PHE A 70 -3.14 18.25 1.10
C PHE A 70 -2.56 18.32 2.51
N ALA A 71 -1.84 19.38 2.86
CA ALA A 71 -1.41 19.61 4.24
C ALA A 71 -2.61 19.79 5.19
N ALA A 72 -3.76 20.26 4.67
CA ALA A 72 -5.00 20.39 5.42
C ALA A 72 -5.85 19.10 5.43
N LEU A 73 -5.72 18.23 4.41
CA LEU A 73 -6.48 16.98 4.28
C LEU A 73 -5.95 15.82 5.15
N GLY A 74 -4.79 15.98 5.79
CA GLY A 74 -4.24 15.00 6.75
C GLY A 74 -5.06 14.84 8.04
N GLN A 75 -6.14 15.61 8.22
CA GLN A 75 -7.09 15.50 9.34
C GLN A 75 -8.42 14.81 8.95
N GLY A 76 -8.53 14.23 7.76
CA GLY A 76 -9.72 13.48 7.34
C GLY A 76 -9.67 12.01 7.74
N GLU A 77 -10.11 11.71 8.96
CA GLU A 77 -10.55 10.36 9.35
C GLU A 77 -11.70 9.94 8.42
N ASN A 78 -11.49 8.90 7.60
CA ASN A 78 -12.58 8.17 6.96
C ASN A 78 -12.21 6.70 6.80
N PRO A 79 -12.20 5.93 7.92
CA PRO A 79 -12.02 4.48 7.88
C PRO A 79 -13.20 3.73 7.21
N GLU A 80 -14.31 4.41 6.86
CA GLU A 80 -15.50 3.75 6.31
C GLU A 80 -15.40 3.36 4.82
N LEU A 81 -14.45 3.87 4.03
CA LEU A 81 -14.32 3.49 2.61
C LEU A 81 -13.66 2.11 2.37
N PHE A 82 -13.36 1.37 3.44
CA PHE A 82 -12.77 0.02 3.37
C PHE A 82 -13.71 -1.10 3.86
N ALA A 83 -14.96 -0.80 4.19
CA ALA A 83 -15.93 -1.79 4.63
C ALA A 83 -17.06 -1.92 3.60
N GLU A 84 -16.96 -2.94 2.72
CA GLU A 84 -18.01 -3.54 1.86
C GLU A 84 -17.24 -4.46 0.86
N ASP A 85 -17.36 -5.79 0.77
CA ASP A 85 -18.16 -6.84 1.38
C ASP A 85 -17.30 -8.12 1.38
N VAL A 86 -17.11 -8.77 2.53
CA VAL A 86 -16.56 -10.15 2.60
C VAL A 86 -17.69 -11.10 2.96
N ASP A 87 -18.58 -11.36 2.00
CA ASP A 87 -19.50 -12.50 2.05
C ASP A 87 -18.89 -13.69 1.28
N GLY A 88 -18.70 -14.81 1.96
CA GLY A 88 -18.08 -16.00 1.37
C GLY A 88 -17.63 -17.05 2.37
N SER A 89 -18.59 -17.65 3.07
CA SER A 89 -18.47 -18.82 3.93
C SER A 89 -17.58 -19.95 3.35
N GLN A 90 -16.63 -20.45 4.15
CA GLN A 90 -16.25 -21.86 4.17
C GLN A 90 -15.58 -22.23 5.50
N GLN A 91 -16.05 -23.34 6.04
CA GLN A 91 -15.88 -23.85 7.39
C GLN A 91 -15.00 -25.11 7.35
N ALA A 92 -13.93 -25.13 8.14
CA ALA A 92 -13.23 -26.30 8.71
C ALA A 92 -12.03 -25.72 9.48
N GLY A 93 -11.85 -25.88 10.79
CA GLY A 93 -12.14 -27.01 11.66
C GLY A 93 -10.81 -27.39 12.31
N ALA A 94 -10.54 -26.88 13.51
CA ALA A 94 -9.65 -27.43 14.55
C ALA A 94 -9.49 -26.44 15.72
N GLU A 95 -10.27 -26.64 16.78
CA GLU A 95 -9.94 -26.24 18.15
C GLU A 95 -9.12 -27.39 18.82
N PRO A 96 -8.51 -27.26 20.01
CA PRO A 96 -8.08 -26.08 20.76
C PRO A 96 -6.59 -26.17 21.21
N VAL A 97 -6.16 -25.08 21.83
CA VAL A 97 -4.84 -24.84 22.45
C VAL A 97 -4.59 -25.82 23.62
N VAL A 98 -3.51 -26.61 23.54
CA VAL A 98 -2.93 -27.31 24.69
C VAL A 98 -1.89 -26.38 25.32
N GLU A 99 -2.30 -25.63 26.34
CA GLU A 99 -1.38 -25.03 27.30
C GLU A 99 -1.32 -25.95 28.51
N GLU A 100 -0.32 -26.84 28.55
CA GLU A 100 -0.02 -27.65 29.73
C GLU A 100 0.86 -26.85 30.71
N PRO A 101 0.63 -26.98 32.03
CA PRO A 101 1.11 -26.04 33.04
C PRO A 101 2.58 -26.26 33.41
N ALA A 102 3.35 -25.18 33.47
CA ALA A 102 4.68 -25.19 34.07
C ALA A 102 4.54 -25.42 35.60
N ARG A 103 4.68 -26.68 35.97
CA ARG A 103 4.66 -27.19 37.34
C ARG A 103 5.82 -26.59 38.13
N ALA A 104 5.50 -25.84 39.18
CA ALA A 104 6.42 -25.45 40.22
C ALA A 104 7.08 -26.68 40.86
N TYR A 105 8.41 -26.74 40.91
CA TYR A 105 9.15 -27.49 41.93
C TYR A 105 10.45 -26.77 42.32
N PRO A 106 10.86 -26.88 43.59
CA PRO A 106 11.76 -25.95 44.29
C PRO A 106 13.25 -26.31 44.19
N GLU A 107 14.09 -25.36 44.61
CA GLU A 107 15.56 -25.45 44.62
C GLU A 107 16.09 -26.50 45.63
N PRO A 108 17.20 -27.21 45.33
CA PRO A 108 17.91 -28.01 46.32
C PRO A 108 19.00 -27.18 47.04
N VAL A 109 18.96 -27.22 48.37
CA VAL A 109 20.07 -26.78 49.24
C VAL A 109 21.04 -27.95 49.42
N THR A 110 22.34 -27.76 49.18
CA THR A 110 23.46 -28.45 49.86
C THR A 110 24.81 -27.93 49.36
N THR A 111 25.55 -27.23 50.23
CA THR A 111 26.80 -27.73 50.84
C THR A 111 27.07 -26.99 52.14
#